data_AF-A0AAJ6DMG2-F1
#
_entry.id   AF-A0AAJ6DMG2-F1
#
_cell.length_a   1.000
_cell.length_b   1.000
_cell.length_c   1.000
_cell.angle_alpha   90.00
_cell.angle_beta   90.00
_cell.angle_gamma   90.00
#
_symmetry.space_group_name_H-M   'P 1'
#
loop_
_entity.id
_entity.type
_entity.pdbx_description
1 polymer ?
#
loop_
_entity_poly.entity_id
_entity_poly.type
_entity_poly.pdbx_seq_one_letter_code
_entity_poly.pdbx_strand_id
1 'polypeptide(L)'
;MSAAGWIVITLNMVWLPSLGRTDDVGWAIAGTLGGLSTVIAGVWLIRRGRQHTTPLLPSLQQLPANERVVLFLRSFKEDHIFSRSPSLWLSGIQPTPLDLLSEEDEIGRAFKPFGKMVALGSTSDRLPSVGSERHYASDGTWRAELRAALERSTLVVLAIGAGRSLAWEVNELVARNNPTRLVLLVSRDHDRYDQFRHSLGGCFPRGLPDYEAKRRRFPLPWSRYVRAAIWFDHDWTPHWERLNLGTWPITRHRTRRALPRALRKVYERAGLPLRAAPTTPRPWAVKLGVTLISHAILAPALLLVYGSFTLLSDPSRFDAPTVTETSNNEAISEWMDRHSNPVLTGSAAAVASFSTSILLFILLAVFVYRVWQGGPLAITMARITSIIFSFSLTLFLILLFIAMIVVRISSGPLGMSSVAAAVIPLTFAGWLNVPMIPWLLLRRDVRDWIDTRL
;
A
#
# COMPACT_ATOMS: atom_id res chain seq x y z
N MET A 1 -7.70 -15.32 -4.09
CA MET A 1 -7.98 -14.10 -3.26
C MET A 1 -9.47 -14.04 -3.01
N SER A 2 -9.94 -13.83 -1.77
CA SER A 2 -11.39 -13.77 -1.51
C SER A 2 -11.95 -12.42 -1.99
N ALA A 3 -12.84 -12.45 -2.98
CA ALA A 3 -13.55 -11.24 -3.43
C ALA A 3 -14.39 -10.63 -2.30
N ALA A 4 -14.95 -11.50 -1.44
CA ALA A 4 -15.74 -11.11 -0.28
C ALA A 4 -14.99 -10.17 0.69
N GLY A 5 -13.72 -10.44 1.02
CA GLY A 5 -12.99 -9.57 1.94
C GLY A 5 -12.72 -8.17 1.38
N TRP A 6 -12.53 -8.05 0.06
CA TRP A 6 -12.43 -6.74 -0.60
C TRP A 6 -13.75 -6.00 -0.65
N ILE A 7 -14.85 -6.71 -0.91
CA ILE A 7 -16.20 -6.14 -0.89
C ILE A 7 -16.50 -5.57 0.49
N VAL A 8 -16.20 -6.32 1.56
CA VAL A 8 -16.37 -5.91 2.95
C VAL A 8 -15.57 -4.63 3.26
N ILE A 9 -14.28 -4.57 2.90
CA ILE A 9 -13.45 -3.36 3.10
C ILE A 9 -13.99 -2.17 2.30
N THR A 10 -14.50 -2.39 1.09
CA THR A 10 -14.98 -1.32 0.20
C THR A 10 -16.35 -0.79 0.64
N LEU A 11 -17.27 -1.67 1.07
CA LEU A 11 -18.58 -1.29 1.61
C LEU A 11 -18.45 -0.43 2.87
N ASN A 12 -17.44 -0.70 3.69
CA ASN A 12 -17.16 0.11 4.87
C ASN A 12 -16.85 1.58 4.54
N MET A 13 -16.20 1.82 3.40
CA MET A 13 -15.88 3.19 2.94
C MET A 13 -17.14 4.00 2.62
N VAL A 14 -18.22 3.34 2.22
CA VAL A 14 -19.48 3.98 1.80
C VAL A 14 -20.32 4.38 3.02
N TRP A 15 -20.23 3.62 4.12
CA TRP A 15 -21.12 3.76 5.28
C TRP A 15 -20.66 4.77 6.34
N LEU A 16 -19.34 4.99 6.49
CA LEU A 16 -18.80 5.88 7.51
C LEU A 16 -19.21 7.36 7.35
N PRO A 17 -19.25 7.95 6.14
CA PRO A 17 -19.62 9.36 5.98
C PRO A 17 -21.14 9.61 6.06
N SER A 18 -21.99 8.61 5.81
CA SER A 18 -23.45 8.79 5.76
C SER A 18 -24.12 8.90 7.14
N LEU A 19 -23.42 8.56 8.22
CA LEU A 19 -23.92 8.66 9.59
C LEU A 19 -23.65 10.03 10.24
N GLY A 20 -22.95 10.94 9.56
CA GLY A 20 -22.56 12.25 10.10
C GLY A 20 -23.65 13.33 10.12
N ARG A 21 -24.94 12.96 10.18
CA ARG A 21 -26.05 13.94 10.20
C ARG A 21 -26.90 13.90 11.48
N THR A 22 -26.36 13.37 12.58
CA THR A 22 -27.05 13.43 13.88
C THR A 22 -26.12 14.08 14.89
N ASP A 23 -26.66 15.00 15.70
CA ASP A 23 -25.95 15.70 16.78
C ASP A 23 -25.55 14.77 17.94
N ASP A 24 -25.53 13.46 17.69
CA ASP A 24 -25.41 12.40 18.66
C ASP A 24 -24.06 11.68 18.50
N VAL A 25 -23.17 11.96 19.44
CA VAL A 25 -21.83 11.36 19.57
C VAL A 25 -21.89 9.83 19.58
N GLY A 26 -23.00 9.23 20.03
CA GLY A 26 -23.19 7.78 20.06
C GLY A 26 -23.13 7.14 18.66
N TRP A 27 -23.76 7.75 17.66
CA TRP A 27 -23.75 7.23 16.28
C TRP A 27 -22.38 7.33 15.62
N ALA A 28 -21.60 8.38 15.94
CA ALA A 28 -20.24 8.52 15.45
C ALA A 28 -19.31 7.43 16.01
N ILE A 29 -19.43 7.12 17.31
CA ILE A 29 -18.67 6.03 17.95
C ILE A 29 -19.09 4.67 17.35
N ALA A 30 -20.39 4.40 17.26
CA ALA A 30 -20.91 3.16 16.69
C ALA A 30 -20.47 2.97 15.23
N GLY A 31 -20.55 4.02 14.41
CA GLY A 31 -20.08 4.01 13.02
C GLY A 31 -18.58 3.75 12.91
N THR A 32 -17.77 4.34 13.80
CA THR A 32 -16.32 4.12 13.83
C THR A 32 -15.95 2.68 14.23
N LEU A 33 -16.61 2.13 15.25
CA LEU A 33 -16.38 0.76 15.70
C LEU A 33 -16.86 -0.27 14.67
N GLY A 34 -18.02 -0.05 14.05
CA GLY A 34 -18.52 -0.84 12.91
C GLY A 34 -17.59 -0.73 11.69
N GLY A 35 -17.06 0.47 11.46
CA GLY A 35 -15.92 0.78 10.60
C GLY A 35 -14.79 -0.22 10.75
N LEU A 36 -14.18 -0.16 11.93
CA LEU A 36 -13.01 -0.93 12.29
C LEU A 36 -13.25 -2.44 12.28
N SER A 37 -14.39 -2.91 12.80
CA SER A 37 -14.73 -4.34 12.85
C SER A 37 -14.84 -4.94 11.45
N THR A 38 -15.44 -4.21 10.51
CA THR A 38 -15.58 -4.62 9.11
C THR A 38 -14.22 -4.70 8.42
N VAL A 39 -13.33 -3.73 8.65
CA VAL A 39 -11.95 -3.77 8.14
C VAL A 39 -11.19 -4.98 8.68
N ILE A 40 -11.28 -5.24 9.98
CA ILE A 40 -10.66 -6.41 10.62
C ILE A 40 -11.20 -7.72 10.02
N ALA A 41 -12.52 -7.83 9.86
CA ALA A 41 -13.18 -8.99 9.26
C ALA A 41 -12.74 -9.20 7.81
N GLY A 42 -12.69 -8.12 7.01
CA GLY A 42 -12.22 -8.17 5.62
C GLY A 42 -10.78 -8.65 5.50
N VAL A 43 -9.88 -8.15 6.34
CA VAL A 43 -8.48 -8.61 6.39
C VAL A 43 -8.39 -10.07 6.80
N TRP A 44 -9.15 -10.48 7.80
CA TRP A 44 -9.22 -11.88 8.24
C TRP A 44 -9.70 -12.79 7.10
N LEU A 45 -10.77 -12.41 6.38
CA LEU A 45 -11.30 -13.15 5.23
C LEU A 45 -10.30 -13.24 4.08
N ILE A 46 -9.56 -12.16 3.78
CA ILE A 46 -8.55 -12.18 2.73
C ILE A 46 -7.43 -13.16 3.11
N ARG A 47 -6.92 -13.09 4.35
CA ARG A 47 -5.88 -13.98 4.84
C ARG A 47 -6.34 -15.43 4.82
N ARG A 48 -7.51 -15.71 5.40
CA ARG A 48 -8.07 -17.06 5.45
C ARG A 48 -8.28 -17.62 4.04
N GLY A 49 -8.80 -16.79 3.13
CA GLY A 49 -8.93 -17.15 1.72
C GLY A 49 -7.60 -17.45 1.03
N ARG A 50 -6.53 -16.71 1.36
CA ARG A 50 -5.18 -17.00 0.84
C ARG A 50 -4.66 -18.34 1.37
N GLN A 51 -4.80 -18.60 2.66
CA GLN A 51 -4.39 -19.86 3.28
C GLN A 51 -5.06 -21.07 2.61
N HIS A 52 -6.36 -21.00 2.33
CA HIS A 52 -7.09 -22.07 1.63
C HIS A 52 -6.69 -22.26 0.16
N THR A 53 -6.11 -21.24 -0.46
CA THR A 53 -5.64 -21.33 -1.85
C THR A 53 -4.13 -21.60 -1.96
N THR A 54 -3.42 -21.69 -0.83
CA THR A 54 -1.98 -21.99 -0.84
C THR A 54 -1.80 -23.45 -1.26
N PRO A 55 -1.09 -23.72 -2.37
CA PRO A 55 -0.84 -25.09 -2.81
C PRO A 55 0.01 -25.83 -1.77
N LEU A 56 -0.34 -27.10 -1.56
CA LEU A 56 0.40 -28.03 -0.72
C LEU A 56 1.27 -28.92 -1.58
N LEU A 57 2.52 -29.10 -1.16
CA LEU A 57 3.44 -29.99 -1.83
C LEU A 57 3.27 -31.41 -1.28
N PRO A 58 3.07 -32.42 -2.16
CA PRO A 58 2.92 -33.80 -1.71
C PRO A 58 4.21 -34.34 -1.09
N SER A 59 5.37 -33.93 -1.57
CA SER A 59 6.71 -34.26 -1.04
C SER A 59 7.74 -33.26 -1.57
N LEU A 60 8.79 -32.99 -0.79
CA LEU A 60 9.97 -32.24 -1.24
C LEU A 60 10.90 -33.11 -2.10
N GLN A 61 10.82 -34.44 -2.00
CA GLN A 61 11.54 -35.38 -2.87
C GLN A 61 11.03 -35.29 -4.32
N GLN A 62 9.71 -35.08 -4.48
CA GLN A 62 9.01 -35.11 -5.77
C GLN A 62 8.88 -33.73 -6.44
N LEU A 63 9.74 -32.76 -6.11
CA LEU A 63 9.72 -31.47 -6.79
C LEU A 63 9.97 -31.66 -8.33
N PRO A 64 9.50 -30.78 -9.21
CA PRO A 64 9.79 -30.87 -10.65
C PRO A 64 11.27 -30.62 -10.95
N ALA A 65 11.93 -31.49 -11.74
CA ALA A 65 13.38 -31.40 -12.01
C ALA A 65 13.79 -30.12 -12.76
N ASN A 66 12.85 -29.55 -13.53
CA ASN A 66 13.03 -28.32 -14.31
C ASN A 66 12.79 -27.04 -13.49
N GLU A 67 12.34 -27.14 -12.24
CA GLU A 67 12.01 -25.97 -11.41
C GLU A 67 13.14 -25.66 -10.43
N ARG A 68 13.61 -24.40 -10.45
CA ARG A 68 14.57 -23.91 -9.46
C ARG A 68 13.86 -23.68 -8.13
N VAL A 69 14.48 -24.13 -7.05
CA VAL A 69 13.88 -24.12 -5.70
C VAL A 69 14.73 -23.30 -4.74
N VAL A 70 14.06 -22.53 -3.89
CA VAL A 70 14.65 -21.86 -2.71
C VAL A 70 14.11 -22.54 -1.48
N LEU A 71 14.98 -23.20 -0.71
CA LEU A 71 14.58 -23.86 0.52
C LEU A 71 14.56 -22.85 1.67
N PHE A 72 13.41 -22.65 2.30
CA PHE A 72 13.25 -21.75 3.44
C PHE A 72 13.14 -22.55 4.75
N LEU A 73 14.17 -22.43 5.59
CA LEU A 73 14.29 -23.09 6.88
C LEU A 73 14.06 -22.09 8.00
N ARG A 74 13.31 -22.51 9.02
CA ARG A 74 13.01 -21.72 10.22
C ARG A 74 12.55 -22.62 11.34
N SER A 75 12.68 -22.15 12.57
CA SER A 75 12.04 -22.82 13.72
C SER A 75 10.51 -22.73 13.59
N PHE A 76 9.81 -23.86 13.77
CA PHE A 76 8.35 -23.89 13.76
C PHE A 76 7.72 -22.99 14.83
N LYS A 77 8.43 -22.77 15.96
CA LYS A 77 7.98 -21.82 17.00
C LYS A 77 7.86 -20.40 16.48
N GLU A 78 8.61 -20.03 15.43
CA GLU A 78 8.64 -18.68 14.87
C GLU A 78 7.72 -18.52 13.66
N ASP A 79 7.02 -19.56 13.23
CA ASP A 79 6.14 -19.53 12.06
C ASP A 79 5.06 -18.45 12.17
N HIS A 80 4.52 -18.28 13.37
CA HIS A 80 3.52 -17.26 13.68
C HIS A 80 4.07 -15.83 13.57
N ILE A 81 5.39 -15.63 13.68
CA ILE A 81 6.02 -14.31 13.58
C ILE A 81 6.20 -13.96 12.10
N PHE A 82 6.67 -14.90 11.29
CA PHE A 82 6.86 -14.70 9.85
C PHE A 82 5.52 -14.60 9.09
N SER A 83 4.46 -15.26 9.56
CA SER A 83 3.12 -15.19 8.98
C SER A 83 2.34 -13.92 9.37
N ARG A 84 2.81 -13.13 10.35
CA ARG A 84 2.19 -11.83 10.68
C ARG A 84 2.49 -10.82 9.58
N SER A 85 1.44 -10.27 8.97
CA SER A 85 1.56 -9.02 8.22
C SER A 85 1.86 -7.87 9.20
N PRO A 86 2.65 -6.87 8.80
CA PRO A 86 2.81 -5.63 9.54
C PRO A 86 1.44 -5.04 9.95
N SER A 87 1.40 -4.35 11.10
CA SER A 87 0.15 -3.84 11.65
C SER A 87 -0.59 -2.92 10.68
N LEU A 88 -1.87 -3.23 10.44
CA LEU A 88 -2.80 -2.48 9.58
C LEU A 88 -2.88 -0.98 9.92
N TRP A 89 -2.59 -0.64 11.18
CA TRP A 89 -2.64 0.72 11.72
C TRP A 89 -1.63 1.69 11.10
N LEU A 90 -0.59 1.21 10.40
CA LEU A 90 0.47 2.06 9.85
C LEU A 90 0.20 2.59 8.45
N SER A 91 -0.81 2.08 7.76
CA SER A 91 -1.07 2.43 6.36
C SER A 91 -1.87 3.72 6.18
N GLY A 92 -2.13 4.46 7.26
CA GLY A 92 -3.22 5.44 7.27
C GLY A 92 -4.57 4.70 7.35
N ILE A 93 -5.66 5.43 7.11
CA ILE A 93 -7.05 4.95 7.32
C ILE A 93 -7.38 3.66 6.52
N GLN A 94 -6.57 3.25 5.53
CA GLN A 94 -6.95 2.19 4.58
C GLN A 94 -5.84 1.15 4.33
N PRO A 95 -6.07 -0.13 4.67
CA PRO A 95 -5.16 -1.21 4.36
C PRO A 95 -5.19 -1.54 2.87
N THR A 96 -4.02 -1.55 2.24
CA THR A 96 -3.86 -1.93 0.84
C THR A 96 -3.59 -3.44 0.72
N PRO A 97 -3.79 -4.09 -0.45
CA PRO A 97 -3.50 -5.52 -0.62
C PRO A 97 -2.07 -5.89 -0.21
N LEU A 98 -1.20 -4.89 -0.34
CA LEU A 98 0.21 -4.94 -0.04
C LEU A 98 0.52 -4.95 1.44
N ASP A 99 -0.34 -4.35 2.25
CA ASP A 99 -0.23 -4.34 3.71
C ASP A 99 -0.73 -5.65 4.34
N LEU A 100 -1.17 -6.59 3.51
CA LEU A 100 -1.62 -7.92 3.90
C LEU A 100 -0.59 -9.01 3.59
N LEU A 101 0.58 -8.64 3.05
CA LEU A 101 1.67 -9.56 2.79
C LEU A 101 2.38 -9.91 4.09
N SER A 102 2.50 -11.21 4.36
CA SER A 102 3.31 -11.70 5.48
C SER A 102 4.80 -11.34 5.29
N GLU A 103 5.58 -11.38 6.36
CA GLU A 103 7.03 -11.22 6.23
C GLU A 103 7.61 -12.35 5.35
N GLU A 104 7.08 -13.57 5.50
CA GLU A 104 7.40 -14.71 4.63
C GLU A 104 7.06 -14.46 3.16
N ASP A 105 5.91 -13.86 2.84
CA ASP A 105 5.55 -13.46 1.47
C ASP A 105 6.58 -12.48 0.89
N GLU A 106 7.06 -11.52 1.68
CA GLU A 106 8.05 -10.55 1.23
C GLU A 106 9.42 -11.18 0.99
N ILE A 107 9.82 -12.11 1.86
CA ILE A 107 11.04 -12.92 1.71
C ILE A 107 10.93 -13.76 0.43
N GLY A 108 9.83 -14.47 0.23
CA GLY A 108 9.59 -15.28 -0.97
C GLY A 108 9.61 -14.45 -2.24
N ARG A 109 9.02 -13.24 -2.21
CA ARG A 109 9.07 -12.31 -3.34
C ARG A 109 10.46 -11.75 -3.60
N ALA A 110 11.27 -11.51 -2.56
CA ALA A 110 12.67 -11.16 -2.74
C ALA A 110 13.41 -12.29 -3.45
N PHE A 111 13.31 -13.52 -2.96
CA PHE A 111 14.06 -14.67 -3.49
C PHE A 111 13.47 -15.31 -4.75
N LYS A 112 12.32 -14.83 -5.24
CA LYS A 112 11.67 -15.32 -6.47
C LYS A 112 12.61 -15.48 -7.68
N PRO A 113 13.61 -14.60 -7.93
CA PRO A 113 14.54 -14.77 -9.04
C PRO A 113 15.42 -16.04 -8.94
N PHE A 114 15.68 -16.53 -7.72
CA PHE A 114 16.43 -17.77 -7.49
C PHE A 114 15.57 -19.00 -7.77
N GLY A 115 14.28 -18.93 -7.42
CA GLY A 115 13.36 -20.04 -7.62
C GLY A 115 12.10 -19.91 -6.79
N LYS A 116 11.30 -20.98 -6.87
CA LYS A 116 10.10 -21.16 -6.06
C LYS A 116 10.47 -21.47 -4.62
N MET A 117 9.93 -20.70 -3.67
CA MET A 117 10.24 -20.87 -2.26
C MET A 117 9.41 -22.01 -1.65
N VAL A 118 10.09 -23.01 -1.08
CA VAL A 118 9.47 -24.17 -0.43
C VAL A 118 9.95 -24.29 1.02
N ALA A 119 9.13 -24.86 1.89
CA ALA A 119 9.49 -25.12 3.28
C ALA A 119 8.83 -26.38 3.83
N LEU A 120 9.33 -26.86 4.96
CA LEU A 120 8.59 -27.78 5.81
C LEU A 120 7.56 -27.01 6.65
N GLY A 121 6.35 -27.55 6.75
CA GLY A 121 5.29 -27.06 7.63
C GLY A 121 5.22 -27.86 8.94
N SER A 122 4.60 -27.27 9.97
CA SER A 122 4.35 -27.98 11.23
C SER A 122 3.11 -28.85 11.10
N THR A 123 3.16 -30.12 11.49
CA THR A 123 1.98 -31.02 11.47
C THR A 123 0.84 -30.55 12.37
N SER A 124 1.12 -29.65 13.32
CA SER A 124 0.11 -28.99 14.16
C SER A 124 -0.63 -27.83 13.49
N ASP A 125 -0.20 -27.40 12.30
CA ASP A 125 -0.84 -26.31 11.57
C ASP A 125 -2.20 -26.77 11.03
N ARG A 126 -3.28 -26.06 11.39
CA ARG A 126 -4.62 -26.34 10.83
C ARG A 126 -4.78 -25.93 9.37
N LEU A 127 -4.02 -24.93 8.93
CA LEU A 127 -3.95 -24.46 7.54
C LEU A 127 -2.53 -24.02 7.23
N PRO A 128 -2.10 -24.12 5.96
CA PRO A 128 -0.81 -23.58 5.56
C PRO A 128 -0.74 -22.07 5.73
N SER A 129 0.33 -21.63 6.39
CA SER A 129 0.70 -20.23 6.42
C SER A 129 0.98 -19.72 5.00
N VAL A 130 0.77 -18.42 4.80
CA VAL A 130 0.92 -17.77 3.49
C VAL A 130 2.37 -17.35 3.29
N GLY A 131 2.98 -17.74 2.17
CA GLY A 131 4.37 -17.42 1.84
C GLY A 131 5.02 -18.51 0.98
N SER A 132 5.78 -19.40 1.63
CA SER A 132 6.35 -20.59 0.99
C SER A 132 5.30 -21.66 0.74
N GLU A 133 5.50 -22.46 -0.32
CA GLU A 133 4.76 -23.70 -0.47
C GLU A 133 5.29 -24.76 0.49
N ARG A 134 4.38 -25.51 1.11
CA ARG A 134 4.72 -26.37 2.25
C ARG A 134 4.48 -27.82 1.95
N HIS A 135 5.44 -28.64 2.38
CA HIS A 135 5.24 -30.06 2.60
C HIS A 135 5.15 -30.31 4.12
N TYR A 136 4.21 -31.16 4.52
CA TYR A 136 4.02 -31.58 5.91
C TYR A 136 4.51 -33.00 6.07
N ALA A 137 5.65 -33.16 6.76
CA ALA A 137 6.27 -34.45 7.02
C ALA A 137 6.11 -34.83 8.50
N SER A 138 6.04 -36.13 8.78
CA SER A 138 6.02 -36.64 10.15
C SER A 138 7.42 -36.62 10.76
N ASP A 139 7.52 -36.80 12.08
CA ASP A 139 8.80 -36.85 12.81
C ASP A 139 9.77 -37.93 12.28
N GLY A 140 9.26 -38.97 11.62
CA GLY A 140 10.07 -40.03 11.01
C GLY A 140 10.57 -39.71 9.61
N THR A 141 9.88 -38.86 8.84
CA THR A 141 10.19 -38.64 7.40
C THR A 141 10.78 -37.28 7.09
N TRP A 142 10.62 -36.27 7.96
CA TRP A 142 11.04 -34.89 7.66
C TRP A 142 12.53 -34.73 7.37
N ARG A 143 13.40 -35.56 7.97
CA ARG A 143 14.85 -35.52 7.70
C ARG A 143 15.19 -35.93 6.27
N ALA A 144 14.52 -36.96 5.77
CA ALA A 144 14.71 -37.42 4.39
C ALA A 144 14.19 -36.36 3.40
N GLU A 145 13.00 -35.81 3.68
CA GLU A 145 12.43 -34.69 2.91
C GLU A 145 13.34 -33.48 2.88
N LEU A 146 13.93 -33.10 4.02
CA LEU A 146 14.86 -31.97 4.09
C LEU A 146 16.11 -32.22 3.26
N ARG A 147 16.73 -33.41 3.36
CA ARG A 147 17.93 -33.74 2.59
C ARG A 147 17.69 -33.67 1.09
N ALA A 148 16.57 -34.24 0.63
CA ALA A 148 16.18 -34.14 -0.77
C ALA A 148 15.96 -32.68 -1.21
N ALA A 149 15.33 -31.86 -0.36
CA ALA A 149 15.16 -30.44 -0.64
C ALA A 149 16.50 -29.68 -0.71
N LEU A 150 17.44 -30.00 0.18
CA LEU A 150 18.77 -29.40 0.21
C LEU A 150 19.55 -29.68 -1.08
N GLU A 151 19.51 -30.92 -1.58
CA GLU A 151 20.18 -31.33 -2.82
C GLU A 151 19.68 -30.56 -4.03
N ARG A 152 18.38 -30.25 -4.05
CA ARG A 152 17.71 -29.61 -5.17
C ARG A 152 17.67 -28.09 -5.07
N SER A 153 17.94 -27.55 -3.88
CA SER A 153 17.89 -26.12 -3.64
C SER A 153 19.02 -25.38 -4.37
N THR A 154 18.63 -24.32 -5.07
CA THR A 154 19.58 -23.36 -5.65
C THR A 154 20.09 -22.37 -4.61
N LEU A 155 19.27 -22.09 -3.61
CA LEU A 155 19.56 -21.24 -2.47
C LEU A 155 18.83 -21.80 -1.25
N VAL A 156 19.50 -21.79 -0.10
CA VAL A 156 18.91 -22.06 1.21
C VAL A 156 18.85 -20.76 1.99
N VAL A 157 17.66 -20.41 2.45
CA VAL A 157 17.40 -19.26 3.30
C VAL A 157 17.04 -19.78 4.68
N LEU A 158 17.90 -19.55 5.66
CA LEU A 158 17.71 -19.99 7.04
C LEU A 158 17.36 -18.79 7.93
N ALA A 159 16.12 -18.72 8.41
CA ALA A 159 15.76 -17.78 9.46
C ALA A 159 16.31 -18.23 10.81
N ILE A 160 17.16 -17.39 11.39
CA ILE A 160 17.77 -17.65 12.70
C ILE A 160 16.69 -17.61 13.77
N GLY A 161 16.64 -18.68 14.57
CA GLY A 161 15.74 -18.80 15.71
C GLY A 161 16.23 -19.84 16.70
N ALA A 162 15.48 -20.03 17.78
CA ALA A 162 15.75 -21.06 18.78
C ALA A 162 14.94 -22.33 18.47
N GLY A 163 15.61 -23.48 18.33
CA GLY A 163 14.95 -24.76 18.06
C GLY A 163 15.88 -25.95 18.17
N ARG A 164 15.39 -27.07 18.74
CA ARG A 164 16.17 -28.30 18.87
C ARG A 164 16.46 -28.98 17.52
N SER A 165 15.51 -28.93 16.57
CA SER A 165 15.71 -29.47 15.22
C SER A 165 16.76 -28.69 14.42
N LEU A 166 16.88 -27.39 14.71
CA LEU A 166 17.74 -26.46 13.98
C LEU A 166 19.22 -26.84 14.04
N ALA A 167 19.68 -27.41 15.16
CA ALA A 167 21.06 -27.87 15.29
C ALA A 167 21.41 -28.95 14.25
N TRP A 168 20.50 -29.91 14.05
CA TRP A 168 20.67 -30.94 13.02
C TRP A 168 20.60 -30.34 11.61
N GLU A 169 19.64 -29.42 11.37
CA GLU A 169 19.50 -28.72 10.09
C GLU A 169 20.77 -27.93 9.71
N VAL A 170 21.36 -27.21 10.68
CA VAL A 170 22.62 -26.47 10.49
C VAL A 170 23.78 -27.41 10.24
N ASN A 171 23.88 -28.53 10.96
CA ASN A 171 24.94 -29.51 10.73
C ASN A 171 24.86 -30.12 9.32
N GLU A 172 23.66 -30.46 8.84
CA GLU A 172 23.46 -30.96 7.47
C GLU A 172 23.79 -29.89 6.41
N LEU A 173 23.51 -28.61 6.69
CA LEU A 173 23.89 -27.51 5.81
C LEU A 173 25.40 -27.33 5.71
N VAL A 174 26.09 -27.34 6.85
CA VAL A 174 27.55 -27.17 6.90
C VAL A 174 28.25 -28.37 6.27
N ALA A 175 27.79 -29.59 6.56
CA ALA A 175 28.38 -30.83 6.03
C ALA A 175 28.38 -30.89 4.50
N ARG A 176 27.44 -30.21 3.83
CA ARG A 176 27.37 -30.12 2.36
C ARG A 176 28.38 -29.15 1.74
N ASN A 177 29.12 -28.40 2.56
CA ASN A 177 30.20 -27.51 2.18
C ASN A 177 29.90 -26.58 0.98
N ASN A 178 28.71 -25.97 0.97
CA ASN A 178 28.32 -25.02 -0.07
C ASN A 178 27.83 -23.67 0.52
N PRO A 179 28.73 -22.91 1.16
CA PRO A 179 28.37 -21.68 1.86
C PRO A 179 27.76 -20.61 0.95
N THR A 180 28.13 -20.57 -0.34
CA THR A 180 27.64 -19.57 -1.29
C THR A 180 26.14 -19.67 -1.60
N ARG A 181 25.54 -20.83 -1.31
CA ARG A 181 24.09 -21.06 -1.44
C ARG A 181 23.34 -20.78 -0.15
N LEU A 182 24.00 -20.39 0.94
CA LEU A 182 23.37 -20.17 2.24
C LEU A 182 23.23 -18.68 2.54
N VAL A 183 22.00 -18.28 2.91
CA VAL A 183 21.69 -16.96 3.46
C VAL A 183 21.01 -17.14 4.80
N LEU A 184 21.56 -16.53 5.86
CA LEU A 184 20.92 -16.47 7.17
C LEU A 184 20.12 -15.19 7.29
N LEU A 185 18.85 -15.27 7.69
CA LEU A 185 18.05 -14.10 8.03
C LEU A 185 18.09 -13.87 9.52
N VAL A 186 18.58 -12.69 9.92
CA VAL A 186 18.73 -12.30 11.32
C VAL A 186 17.53 -11.47 11.74
N SER A 187 16.89 -11.88 12.83
CA SER A 187 15.75 -11.16 13.38
C SER A 187 16.15 -9.88 14.12
N ARG A 188 15.16 -9.10 14.56
CA ARG A 188 15.36 -7.90 15.40
C ARG A 188 15.91 -8.26 16.79
N ASP A 189 15.61 -9.45 17.25
CA ASP A 189 15.87 -9.89 18.62
C ASP A 189 17.36 -10.23 18.77
N HIS A 190 18.08 -9.32 19.45
CA HIS A 190 19.53 -9.44 19.68
C HIS A 190 19.85 -10.70 20.47
N ASP A 191 19.11 -10.93 21.55
CA ASP A 191 19.36 -12.04 22.47
C ASP A 191 19.15 -13.39 21.79
N ARG A 192 18.18 -13.47 20.86
CA ARG A 192 17.99 -14.67 20.03
C ARG A 192 19.15 -14.91 19.07
N TYR A 193 19.66 -13.87 18.42
CA TYR A 193 20.82 -14.02 17.56
C TYR A 193 22.04 -14.48 18.36
N ASP A 194 22.27 -13.88 19.53
CA ASP A 194 23.38 -14.25 20.41
C ASP A 194 23.23 -15.67 20.94
N GLN A 195 22.02 -16.10 21.31
CA GLN A 195 21.75 -17.48 21.70
C GLN A 195 22.03 -18.46 20.55
N PHE A 196 21.61 -18.13 19.32
CA PHE A 196 21.90 -18.94 18.14
C PHE A 196 23.41 -19.00 17.85
N ARG A 197 24.09 -17.85 17.88
CA ARG A 197 25.54 -17.74 17.71
C ARG A 197 26.28 -18.53 18.77
N HIS A 198 25.88 -18.47 20.03
CA HIS A 198 26.55 -19.19 21.12
C HIS A 198 26.34 -20.71 21.00
N SER A 199 25.14 -21.15 20.65
CA SER A 199 24.81 -22.58 20.55
C SER A 199 25.29 -23.26 19.26
N LEU A 200 25.27 -22.55 18.13
CA LEU A 200 25.51 -23.11 16.79
C LEU A 200 26.62 -22.39 16.01
N GLY A 201 27.17 -21.29 16.52
CA GLY A 201 28.25 -20.55 15.84
C GLY A 201 29.48 -21.41 15.60
N GLY A 202 29.80 -22.33 16.51
CA GLY A 202 30.92 -23.27 16.36
C GLY A 202 30.72 -24.31 15.25
N CYS A 203 29.49 -24.51 14.76
CA CYS A 203 29.24 -25.36 13.61
C CYS A 203 29.73 -24.71 12.30
N PHE A 204 29.83 -23.38 12.24
CA PHE A 204 30.28 -22.67 11.04
C PHE A 204 31.83 -22.61 11.04
N PRO A 205 32.52 -23.00 9.97
CA PRO A 205 33.99 -23.08 9.95
C PRO A 205 34.73 -21.77 10.28
N ARG A 206 34.14 -20.62 9.95
CA ARG A 206 34.68 -19.29 10.29
C ARG A 206 33.86 -18.58 11.39
N GLY A 207 32.97 -19.33 12.05
CA GLY A 207 32.00 -18.77 12.98
C GLY A 207 30.96 -17.87 12.31
N LEU A 208 30.28 -17.09 13.15
CA LEU A 208 29.33 -16.07 12.74
C LEU A 208 29.86 -14.68 13.14
N PRO A 209 29.38 -13.58 12.54
CA PRO A 209 29.79 -12.22 12.88
C PRO A 209 29.05 -11.70 14.12
N ASP A 210 29.63 -10.77 14.87
CA ASP A 210 28.96 -10.18 16.04
C ASP A 210 27.71 -9.41 15.62
N TYR A 211 26.73 -9.29 16.50
CA TYR A 211 25.55 -8.48 16.20
C TYR A 211 25.95 -7.01 16.11
N GLU A 212 25.80 -6.40 14.94
CA GLU A 212 26.13 -4.98 14.76
C GLU A 212 25.03 -4.07 15.37
N ALA A 213 25.12 -3.82 16.68
CA ALA A 213 24.16 -3.00 17.42
C ALA A 213 24.40 -1.50 17.18
N LYS A 214 24.06 -0.97 16.00
CA LYS A 214 24.02 0.49 15.82
C LYS A 214 22.79 1.08 16.51
N ARG A 215 23.02 1.89 17.56
CA ARG A 215 22.03 2.76 18.23
C ARG A 215 21.26 3.53 17.17
N ARG A 216 19.99 3.20 16.97
CA ARG A 216 19.08 4.11 16.26
C ARG A 216 18.75 5.26 17.20
N ARG A 217 18.91 6.50 16.73
CA ARG A 217 18.49 7.71 17.46
C ARG A 217 16.99 7.72 17.78
N PHE A 218 16.18 6.90 17.10
CA PHE A 218 14.76 6.75 17.38
C PHE A 218 14.33 5.27 17.33
N PRO A 219 13.84 4.68 18.43
CA PRO A 219 13.23 3.36 18.43
C PRO A 219 11.89 3.46 17.69
N LEU A 220 11.87 3.09 16.42
CA LEU A 220 10.61 2.89 15.72
C LEU A 220 9.90 1.69 16.38
N PRO A 221 8.71 1.87 16.99
CA PRO A 221 8.04 0.81 17.74
C PRO A 221 7.60 -0.36 16.85
N TRP A 222 7.64 -0.19 15.53
CA TRP A 222 6.95 -1.08 14.59
C TRP A 222 7.85 -1.64 13.48
N SER A 223 9.12 -1.93 13.76
CA SER A 223 10.00 -2.56 12.76
C SER A 223 9.65 -4.03 12.56
N ARG A 224 9.67 -4.48 11.30
CA ARG A 224 9.58 -5.89 10.88
C ARG A 224 10.57 -6.81 11.60
N TYR A 225 10.28 -8.11 11.54
CA TYR A 225 11.05 -9.15 12.22
C TYR A 225 12.46 -9.29 11.65
N VAL A 226 12.65 -9.29 10.32
CA VAL A 226 13.99 -9.41 9.71
C VAL A 226 14.71 -8.07 9.68
N ARG A 227 15.96 -8.05 10.16
CA ARG A 227 16.79 -6.82 10.25
C ARG A 227 18.10 -6.86 9.50
N ALA A 228 18.69 -8.04 9.36
CA ALA A 228 19.91 -8.23 8.61
C ALA A 228 19.84 -9.57 7.88
N ALA A 229 20.73 -9.73 6.92
CA ALA A 229 21.01 -11.00 6.30
C ALA A 229 22.52 -11.26 6.39
N ILE A 230 22.90 -12.51 6.63
CA ILE A 230 24.29 -12.94 6.57
C ILE A 230 24.42 -13.86 5.36
N TRP A 231 25.43 -13.63 4.54
CA TRP A 231 25.79 -14.51 3.42
C TRP A 231 27.27 -14.86 3.52
N PHE A 232 27.70 -15.89 2.82
CA PHE A 232 29.05 -16.43 2.96
C PHE A 232 29.83 -16.45 1.65
N ASP A 233 31.14 -16.31 1.75
CA ASP A 233 32.08 -16.66 0.68
C ASP A 233 32.31 -18.17 0.59
N HIS A 234 33.04 -18.60 -0.45
CA HIS A 234 33.39 -20.01 -0.67
C HIS A 234 34.15 -20.64 0.51
N ASP A 235 34.88 -19.83 1.29
CA ASP A 235 35.68 -20.27 2.44
C ASP A 235 34.97 -20.12 3.79
N TRP A 236 33.64 -19.97 3.76
CA TRP A 236 32.78 -19.71 4.91
C TRP A 236 32.97 -18.34 5.58
N THR A 237 33.70 -17.39 5.00
CA THR A 237 33.77 -16.03 5.57
C THR A 237 32.39 -15.37 5.58
N PRO A 238 31.84 -15.01 6.75
CA PRO A 238 30.52 -14.42 6.84
C PRO A 238 30.53 -12.92 6.54
N HIS A 239 29.50 -12.45 5.85
CA HIS A 239 29.26 -11.04 5.55
C HIS A 239 27.92 -10.60 6.14
N TRP A 240 27.96 -9.68 7.09
CA TRP A 240 26.77 -9.11 7.70
C TRP A 240 26.23 -7.94 6.88
N GLU A 241 25.01 -8.07 6.37
CA GLU A 241 24.36 -7.04 5.58
C GLU A 241 23.09 -6.57 6.26
N ARG A 242 23.12 -5.34 6.76
CA ARG A 242 21.96 -4.74 7.40
C ARG A 242 20.93 -4.36 6.35
N LEU A 243 19.67 -4.73 6.60
CA LEU A 243 18.56 -4.24 5.80
C LEU A 243 18.38 -2.75 6.12
N ASN A 244 18.85 -1.88 5.22
CA ASN A 244 18.59 -0.45 5.31
C ASN A 244 17.15 -0.17 4.91
N LEU A 245 16.26 -0.32 5.89
CA LEU A 245 14.82 -0.16 5.70
C LEU A 245 14.43 1.33 5.52
N GLY A 246 15.36 2.28 5.61
CA GLY A 246 15.10 3.72 5.52
C GLY A 246 14.45 4.29 6.79
N THR A 247 14.64 5.60 7.00
CA THR A 247 14.14 6.34 8.17
C THR A 247 12.63 6.60 8.09
N TRP A 248 12.06 6.64 6.88
CA TRP A 248 10.66 7.03 6.63
C TRP A 248 9.66 5.88 6.85
N PRO A 249 8.85 5.90 7.93
CA PRO A 249 8.03 4.75 8.38
C PRO A 249 6.99 4.26 7.36
N ILE A 250 6.73 5.01 6.28
CA ILE A 250 5.64 4.81 5.33
C ILE A 250 6.02 3.86 4.17
N THR A 251 7.28 3.43 4.04
CA THR A 251 7.68 2.53 2.94
C THR A 251 7.22 1.08 3.18
N ARG A 252 6.08 0.73 2.57
CA ARG A 252 5.31 -0.52 2.73
C ARG A 252 6.01 -1.81 2.25
N HIS A 253 7.17 -1.75 1.58
CA HIS A 253 7.84 -2.89 0.89
C HIS A 253 9.30 -3.06 1.26
N ARG A 254 9.54 -3.18 2.55
CA ARG A 254 10.84 -2.94 3.12
C ARG A 254 11.73 -4.17 2.99
N THR A 255 11.24 -5.37 3.29
CA THR A 255 12.04 -6.60 3.21
C THR A 255 12.22 -7.04 1.76
N ARG A 256 11.14 -7.04 0.96
CA ARG A 256 11.20 -7.35 -0.49
C ARG A 256 12.24 -6.51 -1.25
N ARG A 257 12.38 -5.22 -0.92
CA ARG A 257 13.31 -4.30 -1.62
C ARG A 257 14.67 -4.17 -0.95
N ALA A 258 14.76 -4.37 0.36
CA ALA A 258 16.02 -4.30 1.08
C ALA A 258 16.86 -5.56 0.86
N LEU A 259 16.24 -6.75 0.86
CA LEU A 259 16.96 -8.02 0.70
C LEU A 259 17.77 -8.08 -0.60
N PRO A 260 17.22 -7.83 -1.80
CA PRO A 260 18.02 -7.86 -3.02
C PRO A 260 19.18 -6.85 -3.02
N ARG A 261 19.00 -5.69 -2.38
CA ARG A 261 20.08 -4.69 -2.27
C ARG A 261 21.17 -5.10 -1.30
N ALA A 262 20.78 -5.61 -0.13
CA ALA A 262 21.69 -6.12 0.89
C ALA A 262 22.46 -7.34 0.38
N LEU A 263 21.79 -8.23 -0.35
CA LEU A 263 22.37 -9.46 -0.90
C LEU A 263 22.89 -9.27 -2.32
N ARG A 264 23.31 -8.05 -2.69
CA ARG A 264 23.67 -7.74 -4.08
C ARG A 264 24.70 -8.69 -4.66
N LYS A 265 25.76 -8.99 -3.90
CA LYS A 265 26.81 -9.94 -4.31
C LYS A 265 26.27 -11.36 -4.50
N VAL A 266 25.28 -11.80 -3.72
CA VAL A 266 24.64 -13.12 -3.87
C VAL A 266 23.85 -13.19 -5.17
N TYR A 267 23.12 -12.12 -5.53
CA TYR A 267 22.43 -12.03 -6.82
C TYR A 267 23.40 -12.01 -8.00
N GLU A 268 24.46 -11.21 -7.91
CA GLU A 268 25.49 -11.11 -8.95
C GLU A 268 26.18 -12.47 -9.18
N ARG A 269 26.56 -13.20 -8.13
CA ARG A 269 27.13 -14.55 -8.22
C ARG A 269 26.21 -15.55 -8.90
N ALA A 270 24.91 -15.44 -8.65
CA ALA A 270 23.92 -16.31 -9.26
C ALA A 270 23.56 -15.89 -10.71
N GLY A 271 24.16 -14.81 -11.23
CA GLY A 271 23.81 -14.26 -12.54
C GLY A 271 22.37 -13.75 -12.61
N LEU A 272 21.81 -13.34 -11.46
CA LEU A 272 20.42 -12.92 -11.35
C LEU A 272 20.29 -11.40 -11.30
N PRO A 273 19.25 -10.83 -11.92
CA PRO A 273 19.02 -9.41 -11.85
C PRO A 273 18.59 -8.99 -10.43
N LEU A 274 19.22 -7.97 -9.88
CA LEU A 274 18.83 -7.31 -8.61
C LEU A 274 17.37 -6.84 -8.61
N ARG A 275 16.90 -6.47 -9.80
CA ARG A 275 15.54 -6.05 -10.05
C ARG A 275 15.06 -6.79 -11.29
N ALA A 276 14.09 -7.68 -11.12
CA ALA A 276 13.37 -8.21 -12.25
C ALA A 276 12.79 -7.02 -13.03
N ALA A 277 13.32 -6.78 -14.23
CA ALA A 277 12.69 -5.84 -15.14
C ALA A 277 11.28 -6.40 -15.40
N PRO A 278 10.22 -5.58 -15.25
CA PRO A 278 8.88 -6.05 -15.56
C PRO A 278 8.85 -6.45 -17.03
N THR A 279 8.72 -7.75 -17.28
CA THR A 279 8.69 -8.34 -18.62
C THR A 279 7.38 -8.03 -19.33
N THR A 280 6.33 -7.74 -18.57
CA THR A 280 5.02 -7.41 -19.11
C THR A 280 4.94 -5.92 -19.48
N PRO A 281 4.56 -5.58 -20.73
CA PRO A 281 4.28 -4.21 -21.10
C PRO A 281 3.13 -3.67 -20.25
N ARG A 282 3.11 -2.35 -20.02
CA ARG A 282 2.03 -1.71 -19.25
C ARG A 282 0.69 -1.90 -19.97
N PRO A 283 -0.30 -2.58 -19.36
CA PRO A 283 -1.59 -2.78 -20.01
C PRO A 283 -2.25 -1.46 -20.36
N TRP A 284 -2.93 -1.39 -21.50
CA TRP A 284 -3.64 -0.19 -21.93
C TRP A 284 -4.69 0.25 -20.91
N ALA A 285 -5.33 -0.70 -20.20
CA ALA A 285 -6.28 -0.43 -19.14
C ALA A 285 -5.67 0.38 -17.98
N VAL A 286 -4.37 0.22 -17.71
CA VAL A 286 -3.67 1.07 -16.73
C VAL A 286 -3.50 2.49 -17.27
N LYS A 287 -3.17 2.65 -18.55
CA LYS A 287 -3.05 3.99 -19.16
C LYS A 287 -4.40 4.69 -19.15
N LEU A 288 -5.45 4.04 -19.66
CA LEU A 288 -6.81 4.58 -19.67
C LEU A 288 -7.31 4.88 -18.26
N GLY A 289 -7.16 3.94 -17.33
CA GLY A 289 -7.58 4.12 -15.93
C GLY A 289 -6.89 5.32 -15.28
N VAL A 290 -5.58 5.49 -15.50
CA VAL A 290 -4.86 6.67 -15.00
C VAL A 290 -5.37 7.95 -15.66
N THR A 291 -5.62 7.96 -16.97
CA THR A 291 -6.15 9.13 -17.67
C THR A 291 -7.55 9.50 -17.17
N LEU A 292 -8.43 8.51 -16.97
CA LEU A 292 -9.79 8.72 -16.44
C LEU A 292 -9.76 9.24 -15.01
N ILE A 293 -8.92 8.66 -14.14
CA ILE A 293 -8.74 9.16 -12.77
C ILE A 293 -8.22 10.60 -12.78
N SER A 294 -7.25 10.88 -13.64
CA SER A 294 -6.69 12.23 -13.76
C SER A 294 -7.75 13.24 -14.20
N HIS A 295 -8.59 12.90 -15.18
CA HIS A 295 -9.70 13.75 -15.62
C HIS A 295 -10.76 13.91 -14.53
N ALA A 296 -11.17 12.81 -13.89
CA ALA A 296 -12.17 12.85 -12.83
C ALA A 296 -11.74 13.77 -11.67
N ILE A 297 -10.44 13.77 -11.34
CA ILE A 297 -9.90 14.62 -10.27
C ILE A 297 -9.63 16.06 -10.75
N LEU A 298 -9.09 16.26 -11.96
CA LEU A 298 -8.72 17.58 -12.49
C LEU A 298 -9.93 18.40 -12.99
N ALA A 299 -10.95 17.76 -13.56
CA ALA A 299 -12.08 18.49 -14.14
C ALA A 299 -12.87 19.32 -13.10
N PRO A 300 -13.21 18.81 -11.91
CA PRO A 300 -13.85 19.61 -10.86
C PRO A 300 -12.94 20.75 -10.38
N ALA A 301 -11.63 20.50 -10.25
CA ALA A 301 -10.68 21.54 -9.85
C ALA A 301 -10.59 22.67 -10.90
N LEU A 302 -10.53 22.32 -12.18
CA LEU A 302 -10.54 23.29 -13.28
C LEU A 302 -11.84 24.09 -13.34
N LEU A 303 -12.98 23.44 -13.10
CA LEU A 303 -14.28 24.12 -13.02
C LEU A 303 -14.39 25.07 -11.83
N LEU A 304 -13.84 24.69 -10.67
CA LEU A 304 -13.76 25.60 -9.52
C LEU A 304 -12.89 26.82 -9.86
N VAL A 305 -11.72 26.62 -10.47
CA VAL A 305 -10.86 27.72 -10.92
C VAL A 305 -11.59 28.60 -11.93
N TYR A 306 -12.26 28.01 -12.92
CA TYR A 306 -13.01 28.74 -13.94
C TYR A 306 -14.19 29.51 -13.35
N GLY A 307 -14.98 28.89 -12.47
CA GLY A 307 -16.10 29.54 -11.79
C GLY A 307 -15.65 30.69 -10.88
N SER A 308 -14.53 30.53 -10.17
CA SER A 308 -13.91 31.62 -9.42
C SER A 308 -13.47 32.76 -10.34
N PHE A 309 -12.89 32.44 -11.51
CA PHE A 309 -12.47 33.43 -12.48
C PHE A 309 -13.66 34.20 -13.08
N THR A 310 -14.74 33.52 -13.49
CA THR A 310 -15.93 34.17 -14.05
C THR A 310 -16.64 35.06 -13.03
N LEU A 311 -16.71 34.62 -11.76
CA LEU A 311 -17.24 35.43 -10.66
C LEU A 311 -16.42 36.70 -10.37
N LEU A 312 -15.12 36.65 -10.66
CA LEU A 312 -14.21 37.79 -10.51
C LEU A 312 -14.20 38.72 -11.72
N SER A 313 -14.46 38.19 -12.91
CA SER A 313 -14.40 38.95 -14.15
C SER A 313 -15.68 39.68 -14.51
N ASP A 314 -16.79 39.49 -13.78
CA ASP A 314 -18.07 40.16 -14.03
C ASP A 314 -17.99 41.65 -13.63
N PRO A 315 -17.86 42.57 -14.59
CA PRO A 315 -17.68 43.99 -14.28
C PRO A 315 -18.95 44.62 -13.71
N SER A 316 -20.12 44.02 -13.93
CA SER A 316 -21.40 44.55 -13.42
C SER A 316 -21.50 44.57 -11.90
N ARG A 317 -20.67 43.76 -11.21
CA ARG A 317 -20.52 43.82 -9.75
C ARG A 317 -19.76 45.03 -9.25
N PHE A 318 -19.07 45.72 -10.14
CA PHE A 318 -18.28 46.92 -9.89
C PHE A 318 -18.85 48.16 -10.58
N ASP A 319 -20.03 48.07 -11.19
CA ASP A 319 -20.71 49.25 -11.72
C ASP A 319 -21.04 50.17 -10.54
N ALA A 320 -20.21 51.21 -10.38
CA ALA A 320 -20.51 52.31 -9.50
C ALA A 320 -21.84 52.91 -9.96
N PRO A 321 -22.76 53.25 -9.03
CA PRO A 321 -23.98 53.92 -9.42
C PRO A 321 -23.60 55.13 -10.27
N THR A 322 -24.12 55.18 -11.51
CA THR A 322 -23.96 56.35 -12.37
C THR A 322 -24.65 57.51 -11.69
N VAL A 323 -23.88 58.30 -10.93
CA VAL A 323 -24.33 59.51 -10.27
C VAL A 323 -24.65 60.50 -11.39
N THR A 324 -25.91 60.58 -11.77
CA THR A 324 -26.40 61.69 -12.58
C THR A 324 -26.23 62.95 -11.76
N GLU A 325 -25.44 63.88 -12.28
CA GLU A 325 -25.13 65.19 -11.72
C GLU A 325 -26.40 65.93 -11.28
N THR A 326 -26.73 65.90 -9.99
CA THR A 326 -27.14 67.06 -9.19
C THR A 326 -27.59 66.61 -7.79
N SER A 327 -26.88 67.10 -6.77
CA SER A 327 -27.11 66.97 -5.32
C SER A 327 -27.05 65.57 -4.70
N ASN A 328 -25.87 65.21 -4.16
CA ASN A 328 -25.66 65.12 -2.70
C ASN A 328 -24.29 64.51 -2.40
N ASN A 329 -23.36 65.33 -1.91
CA ASN A 329 -22.10 64.84 -1.32
C ASN A 329 -22.35 63.87 -0.15
N GLU A 330 -23.49 64.00 0.53
CA GLU A 330 -23.94 63.06 1.58
C GLU A 330 -24.24 61.66 1.04
N ALA A 331 -24.82 61.54 -0.16
CA ALA A 331 -25.10 60.22 -0.75
C ALA A 331 -23.80 59.51 -1.15
N ILE A 332 -22.78 60.26 -1.57
CA ILE A 332 -21.45 59.73 -1.88
C ILE A 332 -20.75 59.30 -0.60
N SER A 333 -20.78 60.10 0.48
CA SER A 333 -20.16 59.70 1.76
C SER A 333 -20.88 58.52 2.40
N GLU A 334 -22.22 58.48 2.37
CA GLU A 334 -23.00 57.37 2.90
C GLU A 334 -22.80 56.10 2.07
N TRP A 335 -22.68 56.21 0.74
CA TRP A 335 -22.30 55.10 -0.12
C TRP A 335 -20.87 54.62 0.18
N MET A 336 -19.91 55.53 0.33
CA MET A 336 -18.53 55.19 0.70
C MET A 336 -18.45 54.55 2.08
N ASP A 337 -19.19 55.02 3.10
CA ASP A 337 -19.17 54.42 4.44
C ASP A 337 -19.85 53.05 4.48
N ARG A 338 -20.92 52.88 3.67
CA ARG A 338 -21.62 51.60 3.52
C ARG A 338 -20.81 50.56 2.72
N HIS A 339 -19.85 50.99 1.89
CA HIS A 339 -19.07 50.11 0.99
C HIS A 339 -17.55 50.10 1.22
N SER A 340 -16.99 50.94 2.11
CA SER A 340 -15.55 51.03 2.39
C SER A 340 -14.97 49.76 3.05
N ASN A 341 -15.80 49.01 3.78
CA ASN A 341 -15.41 47.74 4.41
C ASN A 341 -15.59 46.46 3.55
N PRO A 342 -16.67 46.29 2.75
CA PRO A 342 -16.87 45.07 1.95
C PRO A 342 -15.98 44.95 0.70
N VAL A 343 -15.51 46.05 0.11
CA VAL A 343 -14.73 46.01 -1.15
C VAL A 343 -13.30 45.50 -0.91
N LEU A 344 -12.65 45.93 0.17
CA LEU A 344 -11.32 45.44 0.57
C LEU A 344 -11.37 44.00 1.09
N THR A 345 -12.43 43.61 1.81
CA THR A 345 -12.59 42.23 2.30
C THR A 345 -12.97 41.25 1.17
N GLY A 346 -13.79 41.68 0.20
CA GLY A 346 -14.17 40.87 -0.96
C GLY A 346 -12.99 40.59 -1.91
N SER A 347 -12.16 41.60 -2.19
CA SER A 347 -10.96 41.44 -3.04
C SER A 347 -9.89 40.56 -2.38
N ALA A 348 -9.65 40.71 -1.06
CA ALA A 348 -8.74 39.84 -0.32
C ALA A 348 -9.22 38.38 -0.26
N ALA A 349 -10.52 38.15 -0.02
CA ALA A 349 -11.10 36.81 -0.01
C ALA A 349 -11.02 36.15 -1.39
N ALA A 350 -11.25 36.91 -2.46
CA ALA A 350 -11.13 36.42 -3.82
C ALA A 350 -9.68 36.05 -4.19
N VAL A 351 -8.71 36.89 -3.87
CA VAL A 351 -7.29 36.61 -4.10
C VAL A 351 -6.84 35.39 -3.28
N ALA A 352 -7.30 35.26 -2.03
CA ALA A 352 -7.02 34.08 -1.21
C ALA A 352 -7.64 32.80 -1.80
N SER A 353 -8.89 32.86 -2.29
CA SER A 353 -9.56 31.75 -2.96
C SER A 353 -8.87 31.35 -4.27
N PHE A 354 -8.40 32.32 -5.06
CA PHE A 354 -7.67 32.06 -6.30
C PHE A 354 -6.32 31.39 -6.03
N SER A 355 -5.57 31.90 -5.05
CA SER A 355 -4.26 31.39 -4.64
C SER A 355 -4.35 29.96 -4.10
N THR A 356 -5.37 29.67 -3.26
CA THR A 356 -5.62 28.32 -2.74
C THR A 356 -6.04 27.34 -3.84
N SER A 357 -6.86 27.76 -4.79
CA SER A 357 -7.21 26.94 -5.96
C SER A 357 -6.01 26.61 -6.85
N ILE A 358 -5.10 27.57 -7.08
CA ILE A 358 -3.84 27.32 -7.82
C ILE A 358 -2.96 26.33 -7.08
N LEU A 359 -2.76 26.51 -5.77
CA LEU A 359 -1.94 25.61 -4.96
C LEU A 359 -2.52 24.18 -4.99
N LEU A 360 -3.83 24.05 -4.85
CA LEU A 360 -4.54 22.78 -4.97
C LEU A 360 -4.29 22.15 -6.34
N PHE A 361 -4.41 22.93 -7.42
CA PHE A 361 -4.15 22.47 -8.79
C PHE A 361 -2.71 21.98 -8.99
N ILE A 362 -1.71 22.69 -8.47
CA ILE A 362 -0.30 22.27 -8.54
C ILE A 362 -0.08 20.95 -7.80
N LEU A 363 -0.59 20.83 -6.57
CA LEU A 363 -0.49 19.58 -5.79
C LEU A 363 -1.17 18.42 -6.53
N LEU A 364 -2.31 18.68 -7.16
CA LEU A 364 -3.07 17.74 -7.94
C LEU A 364 -2.33 17.30 -9.22
N ALA A 365 -1.72 18.24 -9.93
CA ALA A 365 -0.91 17.99 -11.12
C ALA A 365 0.33 17.15 -10.78
N VAL A 366 1.01 17.44 -9.67
CA VAL A 366 2.14 16.64 -9.17
C VAL A 366 1.67 15.23 -8.79
N PHE A 367 0.51 15.11 -8.14
CA PHE A 367 -0.09 13.80 -7.83
C PHE A 367 -0.40 13.01 -9.09
N VAL A 368 -1.10 13.61 -10.06
CA VAL A 368 -1.43 13.01 -11.36
C VAL A 368 -0.17 12.61 -12.11
N TYR A 369 0.85 13.46 -12.14
CA TYR A 369 2.14 13.14 -12.75
C TYR A 369 2.81 11.94 -12.08
N ARG A 370 2.79 11.85 -10.74
CA ARG A 370 3.31 10.67 -10.03
C ARG A 370 2.51 9.40 -10.30
N VAL A 371 1.19 9.51 -10.45
CA VAL A 371 0.31 8.40 -10.88
C VAL A 371 0.62 7.99 -12.33
N TRP A 372 0.85 8.96 -13.21
CA TRP A 372 1.25 8.76 -14.60
C TRP A 372 2.57 8.01 -14.72
N GLN A 373 3.58 8.42 -13.93
CA GLN A 373 4.88 7.76 -13.84
C GLN A 373 4.80 6.30 -13.35
N GLY A 374 3.61 5.82 -12.95
CA GLY A 374 3.28 4.40 -13.00
C GLY A 374 3.96 3.57 -11.91
N GLY A 375 4.28 4.19 -10.77
CA GLY A 375 4.65 3.43 -9.59
C GLY A 375 3.46 2.54 -9.18
N PRO A 376 3.66 1.25 -8.86
CA PRO A 376 2.57 0.37 -8.43
C PRO A 376 1.80 0.96 -7.24
N LEU A 377 2.51 1.65 -6.33
CA LEU A 377 1.89 2.38 -5.22
C LEU A 377 0.98 3.54 -5.66
N ALA A 378 1.32 4.22 -6.76
CA ALA A 378 0.51 5.31 -7.29
C ALA A 378 -0.77 4.79 -7.96
N ILE A 379 -0.74 3.58 -8.54
CA ILE A 379 -1.93 2.92 -9.07
C ILE A 379 -2.81 2.37 -7.94
N THR A 380 -2.22 1.83 -6.88
CA THR A 380 -2.98 1.41 -5.69
C THR A 380 -3.60 2.61 -4.98
N MET A 381 -2.86 3.73 -4.86
CA MET A 381 -3.40 4.99 -4.36
C MET A 381 -4.50 5.48 -5.29
N ALA A 382 -4.30 5.53 -6.60
CA ALA A 382 -5.33 5.94 -7.54
C ALA A 382 -6.62 5.10 -7.45
N ARG A 383 -6.56 3.80 -7.15
CA ARG A 383 -7.76 2.99 -6.83
C ARG A 383 -8.50 3.53 -5.61
N ILE A 384 -7.76 3.78 -4.53
CA ILE A 384 -8.28 4.25 -3.26
C ILE A 384 -8.83 5.67 -3.39
N THR A 385 -8.04 6.58 -3.96
CA THR A 385 -8.40 7.97 -4.16
C THR A 385 -9.54 8.08 -5.16
N SER A 386 -9.63 7.23 -6.19
CA SER A 386 -10.78 7.22 -7.11
C SER A 386 -12.06 6.80 -6.40
N ILE A 387 -12.03 5.78 -5.54
CA ILE A 387 -13.22 5.37 -4.78
C ILE A 387 -13.66 6.49 -3.83
N ILE A 388 -12.72 7.06 -3.06
CA ILE A 388 -13.02 8.13 -2.10
C ILE A 388 -13.49 9.39 -2.83
N PHE A 389 -12.77 9.83 -3.85
CA PHE A 389 -13.07 11.05 -4.58
C PHE A 389 -14.42 10.96 -5.30
N SER A 390 -14.71 9.83 -5.96
CA SER A 390 -16.01 9.61 -6.59
C SER A 390 -17.16 9.68 -5.58
N PHE A 391 -16.96 9.13 -4.39
CA PHE A 391 -17.95 9.19 -3.32
C PHE A 391 -18.11 10.61 -2.77
N SER A 392 -17.00 11.28 -2.43
CA SER A 392 -16.98 12.67 -1.93
C SER A 392 -17.58 13.65 -2.94
N LEU A 393 -17.29 13.49 -4.23
CA LEU A 393 -17.86 14.30 -5.31
C LEU A 393 -19.36 14.06 -5.43
N THR A 394 -19.81 12.80 -5.38
CA THR A 394 -21.24 12.46 -5.42
C THR A 394 -21.99 13.09 -4.24
N LEU A 395 -21.43 12.97 -3.04
CA LEU A 395 -22.00 13.56 -1.83
C LEU A 395 -22.05 15.09 -1.92
N PHE A 396 -20.96 15.72 -2.37
CA PHE A 396 -20.89 17.16 -2.58
C PHE A 396 -21.95 17.64 -3.57
N LEU A 397 -22.12 16.93 -4.69
CA LEU A 397 -23.12 17.27 -5.70
C LEU A 397 -24.56 17.10 -5.19
N ILE A 398 -24.83 16.08 -4.37
CA ILE A 398 -26.12 15.91 -3.69
C ILE A 398 -26.38 17.08 -2.73
N LEU A 399 -25.39 17.47 -1.92
CA LEU A 399 -25.52 18.60 -1.01
C LEU A 399 -25.74 19.92 -1.75
N LEU A 400 -25.05 20.13 -2.87
CA LEU A 400 -25.21 21.31 -3.72
C LEU A 400 -26.59 21.34 -4.37
N PHE A 401 -27.11 20.19 -4.81
CA PHE A 401 -28.48 20.06 -5.32
C PHE A 401 -29.53 20.36 -4.24
N ILE A 402 -29.35 19.85 -3.02
CA ILE A 402 -30.23 20.16 -1.88
C ILE A 402 -30.20 21.65 -1.56
N ALA A 403 -29.01 22.25 -1.50
CA ALA A 403 -28.86 23.69 -1.27
C ALA A 403 -29.57 24.51 -2.36
N MET A 404 -29.46 24.12 -3.63
CA MET A 404 -30.20 24.75 -4.73
C MET A 404 -31.72 24.61 -4.59
N ILE A 405 -32.23 23.47 -4.14
CA ILE A 405 -33.67 23.29 -3.86
C ILE A 405 -34.12 24.22 -2.72
N VAL A 406 -33.35 24.31 -1.63
CA VAL A 406 -33.66 25.20 -0.50
C VAL A 406 -33.69 26.66 -0.94
N VAL A 407 -32.69 27.10 -1.72
CA VAL A 407 -32.66 28.45 -2.30
C VAL A 407 -33.84 28.68 -3.25
N ARG A 408 -34.22 27.69 -4.06
CA ARG A 408 -35.38 27.75 -4.97
C ARG A 408 -36.70 27.93 -4.23
N ILE A 409 -36.90 27.21 -3.12
CA ILE A 409 -38.08 27.37 -2.27
C ILE A 409 -38.12 28.80 -1.68
N SER A 410 -36.94 29.42 -1.49
CA SER A 410 -36.80 30.74 -0.88
C SER A 410 -36.88 31.93 -1.85
N SER A 411 -36.70 31.79 -3.18
CA SER A 411 -36.37 32.95 -4.06
C SER A 411 -37.20 33.14 -5.35
N GLY A 412 -38.25 32.35 -5.61
CA GLY A 412 -39.18 32.64 -6.72
C GLY A 412 -38.67 32.30 -8.15
N PRO A 413 -39.49 32.49 -9.20
CA PRO A 413 -39.50 31.58 -10.36
C PRO A 413 -38.46 31.74 -11.49
N LEU A 414 -37.57 32.74 -11.49
CA LEU A 414 -37.02 33.24 -12.78
C LEU A 414 -35.51 33.07 -13.09
N GLY A 415 -34.73 32.27 -12.33
CA GLY A 415 -33.26 32.25 -12.50
C GLY A 415 -32.55 30.97 -12.93
N MET A 416 -33.23 29.90 -13.38
CA MET A 416 -32.66 28.53 -13.23
C MET A 416 -32.17 27.75 -14.47
N SER A 417 -32.35 28.20 -15.71
CA SER A 417 -32.10 27.31 -16.88
C SER A 417 -30.62 27.02 -17.16
N SER A 418 -29.71 27.95 -16.88
CA SER A 418 -28.28 27.82 -17.22
C SER A 418 -27.46 26.97 -16.25
N VAL A 419 -27.75 27.05 -14.94
CA VAL A 419 -26.99 26.30 -13.91
C VAL A 419 -27.40 24.83 -13.87
N ALA A 420 -28.69 24.52 -13.99
CA ALA A 420 -29.18 23.15 -14.06
C ALA A 420 -28.64 22.41 -15.30
N ALA A 421 -28.54 23.11 -16.44
CA ALA A 421 -27.97 22.58 -17.67
C ALA A 421 -26.48 22.23 -17.56
N ALA A 422 -25.72 22.90 -16.68
CA ALA A 422 -24.31 22.60 -16.44
C ALA A 422 -24.10 21.49 -15.39
N VAL A 423 -24.90 21.47 -14.32
CA VAL A 423 -24.70 20.55 -13.19
C VAL A 423 -25.12 19.11 -13.53
N ILE A 424 -26.19 18.92 -14.31
CA ILE A 424 -26.72 17.58 -14.63
C ILE A 424 -25.79 16.74 -15.52
N PRO A 425 -25.18 17.26 -16.61
CA PRO A 425 -24.21 16.50 -17.38
C PRO A 425 -22.95 16.16 -16.58
N LEU A 426 -22.53 17.05 -15.67
CA LEU A 426 -21.35 16.88 -14.82
C LEU A 426 -21.56 15.83 -13.73
N THR A 427 -22.74 15.81 -13.10
CA THR A 427 -23.10 14.75 -12.15
C THR A 427 -23.18 13.40 -12.88
N PHE A 428 -23.78 13.37 -14.07
CA PHE A 428 -23.90 12.15 -14.87
C PHE A 428 -22.54 11.64 -15.36
N ALA A 429 -21.65 12.53 -15.83
CA ALA A 429 -20.29 12.18 -16.23
C ALA A 429 -19.44 11.70 -15.04
N GLY A 430 -19.63 12.30 -13.86
CA GLY A 430 -19.05 11.80 -12.61
C GLY A 430 -19.49 10.36 -12.34
N TRP A 431 -20.82 10.13 -12.30
CA TRP A 431 -21.44 8.83 -12.05
C TRP A 431 -21.03 7.74 -13.03
N LEU A 432 -20.93 8.05 -14.33
CA LEU A 432 -20.57 7.06 -15.36
C LEU A 432 -19.09 6.61 -15.25
N ASN A 433 -18.21 7.50 -14.79
CA ASN A 433 -16.78 7.22 -14.64
C ASN A 433 -16.47 6.40 -13.37
N VAL A 434 -17.29 6.49 -12.32
CA VAL A 434 -17.06 5.80 -11.03
C VAL A 434 -16.96 4.27 -11.15
N PRO A 435 -17.86 3.55 -11.85
CA PRO A 435 -17.79 2.08 -11.91
C PRO A 435 -16.74 1.55 -12.90
N MET A 436 -16.39 2.34 -13.94
CA MET A 436 -15.44 1.94 -14.98
C MET A 436 -14.01 1.79 -14.44
N ILE A 437 -13.58 2.70 -13.55
CA ILE A 437 -12.20 2.73 -13.06
C ILE A 437 -11.86 1.49 -12.20
N PRO A 438 -12.65 1.11 -11.17
CA PRO A 438 -12.42 -0.13 -10.43
C PRO A 438 -12.46 -1.36 -11.33
N TRP A 439 -13.36 -1.39 -12.32
CA TRP A 439 -13.49 -2.52 -13.24
C TRP A 439 -12.26 -2.68 -14.13
N LEU A 440 -11.76 -1.60 -14.74
CA LEU A 440 -10.53 -1.60 -15.54
C LEU A 440 -9.32 -2.03 -14.71
N LEU A 441 -9.27 -1.61 -13.45
CA LEU A 441 -8.18 -1.95 -12.54
C LEU A 441 -8.33 -3.39 -11.97
N LEU A 442 -9.53 -3.96 -11.94
CA LEU A 442 -9.74 -5.35 -11.52
C LEU A 442 -9.37 -6.38 -12.59
N ARG A 443 -9.14 -5.96 -13.85
CA ARG A 443 -8.71 -6.87 -14.93
C ARG A 443 -7.44 -7.64 -14.53
N ARG A 444 -7.41 -8.91 -14.96
CA ARG A 444 -6.34 -9.86 -14.64
C ARG A 444 -4.97 -9.38 -15.14
N ASP A 445 -4.90 -8.86 -16.36
CA ASP A 445 -3.68 -8.30 -16.96
C ASP A 445 -3.09 -7.14 -16.15
N VAL A 446 -3.95 -6.25 -15.63
CA VAL A 446 -3.54 -5.17 -14.72
C VAL A 446 -3.01 -5.72 -13.41
N ARG A 447 -3.66 -6.73 -12.84
CA ARG A 447 -3.20 -7.38 -11.60
C ARG A 447 -1.86 -8.05 -11.79
N ASP A 448 -1.70 -8.84 -12.85
CA ASP A 448 -0.46 -9.54 -13.16
C ASP A 448 0.68 -8.54 -13.41
N TRP A 449 0.41 -7.46 -14.15
CA TRP A 449 1.37 -6.37 -14.34
C TRP A 449 1.75 -5.69 -13.02
N ILE A 450 0.76 -5.37 -12.16
CA ILE A 450 1.01 -4.81 -10.83
C ILE A 450 1.89 -5.77 -10.02
N ASP A 451 1.57 -7.07 -9.99
CA ASP A 451 2.29 -8.10 -9.24
C ASP A 451 3.75 -8.26 -9.71
N THR A 452 4.03 -8.09 -11.00
CA THR A 452 5.42 -8.10 -11.52
C THR A 452 6.23 -6.89 -11.06
N ARG A 453 5.61 -5.71 -10.89
CA ARG A 453 6.29 -4.46 -10.44
C ARG A 453 6.39 -4.32 -8.92
N LEU A 454 5.45 -5.01 -8.26
CA LEU A 454 5.41 -5.66 -6.97
C LEU A 454 6.38 -5.35 -5.83
#